data_AF-A0A1F2U7N7-F1
#
_entry.id   AF-A0A1F2U7N7-F1
#
_cell.length_a   1.000
_cell.length_b   1.000
_cell.length_c   1.000
_cell.angle_alpha   90.00
_cell.angle_beta   90.00
_cell.angle_gamma   90.00
#
_symmetry.space_group_name_H-M   'P 1'
#
loop_
_entity.id
_entity.type
_entity.pdbx_description
1 polymer ?
#
loop_
_entity_poly.entity_id
_entity_poly.type
_entity_poly.pdbx_seq_one_letter_code
_entity_poly.pdbx_strand_id
1 'polypeptide(L)'
;MFAVNRPINENDFNDKVQGLLQADAEDYRREFPATQFALARVVPDHEFQNYQVLIEAKYIRKGTALSKVTDQIAADIVKYPASSYIVFAIYDPDRVIRNDASFAGDVESRRKCKVLALR
;
A
#
# COMPACT_ATOMS: atom_id res chain seq x y z
N MET A 1 13.63 0.55 12.34
CA MET A 1 14.13 0.85 10.98
C MET A 1 13.69 2.24 10.51
N PHE A 2 12.39 2.53 10.39
CA PHE A 2 11.89 3.83 9.89
C PHE A 2 12.06 5.03 10.83
N ALA A 3 12.08 4.82 12.15
CA ALA A 3 12.30 5.89 13.12
C ALA A 3 13.70 6.52 13.05
N VAL A 4 14.70 5.76 12.58
CA VAL A 4 16.11 6.17 12.50
C VAL A 4 16.49 6.55 11.06
N ASN A 5 16.02 5.79 10.07
CA ASN A 5 16.24 6.06 8.65
C ASN A 5 14.91 6.23 7.92
N ARG A 6 14.32 7.43 8.08
CA ARG A 6 13.03 7.78 7.49
C ARG A 6 13.07 7.65 5.97
N PRO A 7 12.03 7.10 5.34
CA PRO A 7 11.91 7.14 3.90
C PRO A 7 11.94 8.59 3.39
N ILE A 8 12.67 8.84 2.30
CA ILE A 8 12.78 10.19 1.72
C ILE A 8 11.77 10.44 0.59
N ASN A 9 11.24 9.38 0.00
CA ASN A 9 10.24 9.40 -1.04
C ASN A 9 9.53 8.03 -1.12
N GLU A 10 8.60 7.90 -2.07
CA GLU A 10 7.82 6.67 -2.28
C GLU A 10 8.68 5.47 -2.68
N ASN A 11 9.65 5.66 -3.58
CA ASN A 11 10.54 4.58 -4.01
C ASN A 11 11.39 4.06 -2.85
N ASP A 12 12.00 4.95 -2.06
CA ASP A 12 12.79 4.57 -0.88
C ASP A 12 11.92 3.92 0.19
N PHE A 13 10.65 4.33 0.33
CA PHE A 13 9.71 3.66 1.22
C PHE A 13 9.39 2.24 0.74
N ASN A 14 9.08 2.09 -0.54
CA ASN A 14 8.80 0.79 -1.18
C ASN A 14 10.01 -0.15 -1.06
N ASP A 15 11.23 0.31 -1.36
CA ASP A 15 12.46 -0.48 -1.22
C ASP A 15 12.70 -0.94 0.22
N LYS A 16 12.39 -0.09 1.21
CA LYS A 16 12.49 -0.47 2.63
C LYS A 16 11.40 -1.46 3.05
N VAL A 17 10.18 -1.33 2.53
CA VAL A 17 9.10 -2.33 2.75
C VAL A 17 9.53 -3.66 2.13
N GLN A 18 10.07 -3.65 0.91
CA GLN A 18 10.64 -4.83 0.27
C GLN A 18 11.72 -5.49 1.15
N GLY A 19 12.68 -4.72 1.67
CA GLY A 19 13.74 -5.26 2.52
C GLY A 19 13.21 -5.96 3.78
N LEU A 20 12.08 -5.49 4.33
CA LEU A 20 11.40 -6.14 5.44
C LEU A 20 10.69 -7.43 5.01
N LEU A 21 10.01 -7.41 3.87
CA LEU A 21 9.26 -8.57 3.38
C LEU A 21 10.19 -9.70 2.90
N GLN A 22 11.32 -9.36 2.28
CA GLN A 22 12.31 -10.32 1.80
C GLN A 22 13.05 -11.04 2.94
N ALA A 23 13.10 -10.44 4.13
CA ALA A 23 13.71 -11.10 5.29
C ALA A 23 12.92 -12.34 5.75
N ASP A 24 11.62 -12.40 5.44
CA ASP A 24 10.68 -13.38 6.02
C ASP A 24 10.01 -14.30 4.97
N ALA A 25 10.34 -14.21 3.68
CA ALA A 25 9.51 -14.84 2.63
C ALA A 25 10.27 -15.67 1.60
N GLU A 26 10.01 -16.99 1.58
CA GLU A 26 10.37 -17.89 0.47
C GLU A 26 9.49 -17.65 -0.78
N ASP A 27 8.28 -17.07 -0.62
CA ASP A 27 7.24 -16.93 -1.66
C ASP A 27 6.98 -15.46 -2.09
N TYR A 28 7.86 -14.52 -1.76
CA TYR A 28 7.70 -13.10 -2.09
C TYR A 28 8.09 -12.79 -3.53
N ARG A 29 7.27 -11.99 -4.24
CA ARG A 29 7.60 -11.45 -5.55
C ARG A 29 7.38 -9.93 -5.61
N ARG A 30 8.30 -9.26 -6.31
CA ARG A 30 8.21 -7.83 -6.64
C ARG A 30 7.80 -7.69 -8.10
N GLU A 31 6.86 -6.80 -8.37
CA GLU A 31 6.46 -6.37 -9.71
C GLU A 31 6.00 -7.48 -10.69
N PHE A 32 5.53 -8.66 -10.22
CA PHE A 32 5.02 -9.72 -11.11
C PHE A 32 4.06 -10.72 -10.43
N PRO A 33 2.91 -11.07 -11.06
CA PRO A 33 2.49 -10.78 -12.42
C PRO A 33 1.60 -9.54 -12.50
N ALA A 34 1.62 -8.88 -13.66
CA ALA A 34 0.65 -7.82 -13.95
C ALA A 34 -0.78 -8.41 -13.97
N THR A 35 -1.66 -7.85 -13.15
CA THR A 35 -3.11 -8.11 -13.24
C THR A 35 -3.70 -7.26 -14.36
N GLN A 36 -4.57 -7.84 -15.20
CA GLN A 36 -5.23 -7.09 -16.26
C GLN A 36 -6.51 -6.43 -15.74
N PHE A 37 -6.60 -5.10 -15.82
CA PHE A 37 -7.81 -4.33 -15.54
C PHE A 37 -8.19 -3.49 -16.76
N ALA A 38 -9.39 -3.70 -17.32
CA ALA A 38 -9.93 -2.91 -18.42
C ALA A 38 -8.95 -2.65 -19.59
N LEU A 39 -8.18 -3.69 -19.99
CA LEU A 39 -7.10 -3.69 -21.00
C LEU A 39 -5.73 -3.14 -20.56
N ALA A 40 -5.64 -2.47 -19.41
CA ALA A 40 -4.38 -2.04 -18.83
C ALA A 40 -3.76 -3.12 -17.92
N ARG A 41 -2.44 -3.21 -17.92
CA ARG A 41 -1.68 -3.98 -16.93
C ARG A 41 -1.52 -3.14 -15.67
N VAL A 42 -2.01 -3.66 -14.54
CA VAL A 42 -1.83 -3.09 -13.21
C VAL A 42 -0.89 -4.01 -12.44
N VAL A 43 0.18 -3.45 -11.90
CA VAL A 43 1.20 -4.18 -11.16
C VAL A 43 1.18 -3.65 -9.73
N PRO A 44 0.96 -4.51 -8.72
CA PRO A 44 1.09 -4.12 -7.32
C PRO A 44 2.56 -3.90 -6.96
N ASP A 45 2.80 -3.05 -5.95
CA ASP A 45 4.15 -2.85 -5.42
C ASP A 45 4.75 -4.18 -4.93
N HIS A 46 3.95 -4.97 -4.22
CA HIS A 46 4.32 -6.30 -3.78
C HIS A 46 3.16 -7.30 -3.85
N GLU A 47 3.50 -8.57 -4.08
CA GLU A 47 2.53 -9.66 -4.15
C GLU A 47 3.04 -10.94 -3.49
N PHE A 48 2.13 -11.59 -2.77
CA PHE A 48 2.26 -12.94 -2.24
C PHE A 48 1.25 -13.85 -2.94
N GLN A 49 1.67 -14.47 -4.04
CA GLN A 49 0.78 -15.21 -4.95
C GLN A 49 0.02 -16.34 -4.26
N ASN A 50 0.71 -17.13 -3.41
CA ASN A 50 0.12 -18.27 -2.71
C ASN A 50 -1.00 -17.87 -1.74
N TYR A 51 -1.03 -16.60 -1.31
CA TYR A 51 -1.99 -16.08 -0.34
C TYR A 51 -2.99 -15.10 -0.97
N GLN A 52 -2.85 -14.76 -2.26
CA GLN A 52 -3.61 -13.70 -2.92
C GLN A 52 -3.56 -12.36 -2.17
N VAL A 53 -2.43 -12.08 -1.53
CA VAL A 53 -2.21 -10.83 -0.79
C VAL A 53 -1.39 -9.87 -1.65
N LEU A 54 -1.90 -8.65 -1.80
CA LEU A 54 -1.23 -7.54 -2.48
C LEU A 54 -0.85 -6.49 -1.44
N ILE A 55 0.30 -5.86 -1.59
CA ILE A 55 0.70 -4.74 -0.74
C ILE A 55 0.93 -3.52 -1.61
N GLU A 56 0.35 -2.40 -1.19
CA GLU A 56 0.47 -1.09 -1.80
C GLU A 56 1.14 -0.14 -0.82
N ALA A 57 2.31 0.36 -1.19
CA ALA A 57 3.11 1.28 -0.39
C ALA A 57 2.82 2.71 -0.83
N LYS A 58 2.20 3.52 0.06
CA LYS A 58 1.89 4.93 -0.22
C LYS A 58 2.74 5.85 0.64
N TYR A 59 3.40 6.83 0.04
CA TYR A 59 4.15 7.86 0.77
C TYR A 59 3.38 9.18 0.75
N ILE A 60 2.93 9.64 1.91
CA ILE A 60 2.26 10.94 2.04
C ILE A 60 3.31 12.03 2.27
N ARG A 61 3.50 12.89 1.26
CA ARG A 61 4.37 14.07 1.37
C ARG A 61 3.69 15.19 2.15
N LYS A 62 4.49 16.00 2.84
CA LYS A 62 4.03 17.27 3.41
C LYS A 62 3.24 18.09 2.39
N GLY A 63 2.06 18.56 2.78
CA GLY A 63 1.17 19.36 1.92
C GLY A 63 0.34 18.55 0.92
N THR A 64 0.44 17.21 0.92
CA THR A 64 -0.50 16.37 0.16
C THR A 64 -1.90 16.53 0.72
N ALA A 65 -2.87 16.88 -0.12
CA ALA A 65 -4.26 16.96 0.28
C ALA A 65 -4.81 15.56 0.60
N LEU A 66 -5.61 15.44 1.66
CA LEU A 66 -6.21 14.16 2.06
C LEU A 66 -7.06 13.54 0.93
N SER A 67 -7.74 14.36 0.12
CA SER A 67 -8.50 13.90 -1.05
C SER A 67 -7.64 13.14 -2.05
N LYS A 68 -6.41 13.61 -2.30
CA LYS A 68 -5.48 12.95 -3.22
C LYS A 68 -5.08 11.56 -2.70
N VAL A 69 -4.92 11.42 -1.39
CA VAL A 69 -4.61 10.14 -0.74
C VAL A 69 -5.78 9.17 -0.90
N THR A 70 -7.01 9.64 -0.65
CA THR A 70 -8.21 8.81 -0.81
C THR A 70 -8.47 8.42 -2.26
N ASP A 71 -8.20 9.31 -3.22
CA ASP A 71 -8.39 9.04 -4.65
C ASP A 71 -7.44 7.94 -5.13
N GLN A 72 -6.18 7.95 -4.67
CA GLN A 72 -5.20 6.91 -4.97
C GLN A 72 -5.64 5.55 -4.42
N ILE A 73 -6.03 5.50 -3.15
CA ILE A 73 -6.51 4.26 -2.50
C ILE A 73 -7.77 3.73 -3.19
N ALA A 74 -8.72 4.60 -3.53
CA ALA A 74 -9.93 4.22 -4.24
C ALA A 74 -9.62 3.62 -5.62
N ALA A 75 -8.66 4.20 -6.35
CA ALA A 75 -8.24 3.66 -7.63
C ALA A 75 -7.66 2.25 -7.49
N ASP A 76 -6.86 1.99 -6.46
CA ASP A 76 -6.25 0.67 -6.23
C ASP A 76 -7.29 -0.37 -5.80
N ILE A 77 -8.26 0.01 -4.95
CA ILE A 77 -9.42 -0.82 -4.60
C ILE A 77 -10.19 -1.26 -5.86
N VAL A 78 -10.32 -0.39 -6.86
CA VAL A 78 -11.08 -0.72 -8.08
C VAL A 78 -10.26 -1.60 -9.03
N LYS A 79 -8.95 -1.33 -9.16
CA LYS A 79 -8.10 -1.99 -10.15
C LYS A 79 -7.83 -3.46 -9.85
N TYR A 80 -7.65 -3.82 -8.58
CA TYR A 80 -7.29 -5.19 -8.22
C TYR A 80 -8.50 -6.14 -8.20
N PRO A 81 -8.30 -7.45 -8.42
CA PRO A 81 -9.38 -8.44 -8.34
C PRO A 81 -10.05 -8.44 -6.96
N ALA A 82 -11.36 -8.71 -6.91
CA ALA A 82 -12.12 -8.76 -5.66
C ALA A 82 -11.74 -9.93 -4.74
N SER A 83 -11.09 -10.97 -5.29
CA SER A 83 -10.57 -12.11 -4.53
C SER A 83 -9.30 -11.78 -3.76
N SER A 84 -8.53 -10.79 -4.19
CA SER A 84 -7.28 -10.40 -3.55
C SER A 84 -7.52 -9.64 -2.25
N TYR A 85 -6.68 -9.89 -1.25
CA TYR A 85 -6.61 -9.11 -0.02
C TYR A 85 -5.54 -8.03 -0.17
N ILE A 86 -5.89 -6.76 0.04
CA ILE A 86 -4.95 -5.64 -0.15
C ILE A 86 -4.47 -5.12 1.20
N VAL A 87 -3.17 -4.92 1.36
CA VAL A 87 -2.58 -4.22 2.50
C VAL A 87 -2.06 -2.87 2.02
N PHE A 88 -2.66 -1.79 2.50
CA PHE A 88 -2.15 -0.43 2.28
C PHE A 88 -1.15 -0.08 3.39
N ALA A 89 0.13 -0.11 3.07
CA ALA A 89 1.19 0.41 3.93
C ALA A 89 1.34 1.91 3.65
N ILE A 90 0.86 2.77 4.54
CA ILE A 90 0.83 4.21 4.33
C ILE A 90 1.85 4.86 5.26
N TYR A 91 2.89 5.48 4.69
CA TYR A 91 3.81 6.30 5.47
C TYR A 91 3.35 7.76 5.50
N ASP A 92 2.94 8.22 6.68
CA ASP A 92 2.39 9.57 6.92
C ASP A 92 3.10 10.24 8.11
N PRO A 93 4.36 10.70 7.94
CA PRO A 93 5.13 11.26 9.04
C PRO A 93 4.56 12.60 9.54
N ASP A 94 3.85 13.33 8.67
CA ASP A 94 3.32 14.68 8.96
C ASP A 94 1.88 14.68 9.49
N ARG A 95 1.28 13.50 9.73
CA ARG A 95 -0.09 13.34 10.25
C ARG A 95 -1.15 14.05 9.40
N VAL A 96 -1.04 13.92 8.07
CA VAL A 96 -2.12 14.34 7.16
C VAL A 96 -3.40 13.55 7.49
N ILE A 97 -3.27 12.26 7.76
CA ILE A 97 -4.32 11.44 8.34
C ILE A 97 -4.29 11.66 9.86
N ARG A 98 -5.26 12.44 10.34
CA ARG A 98 -5.35 12.84 11.76
C ARG A 98 -5.93 11.74 12.66
N ASN A 99 -6.80 10.90 12.13
CA ASN A 99 -7.47 9.83 12.84
C ASN A 99 -7.36 8.51 12.05
N ASP A 100 -6.34 7.72 12.40
CA ASP A 100 -6.01 6.48 11.70
C ASP A 100 -7.11 5.44 11.82
N ALA A 101 -7.75 5.36 12.99
CA ALA A 101 -8.80 4.37 13.22
C ALA A 101 -10.04 4.65 12.36
N SER A 102 -10.47 5.92 12.29
CA SER A 102 -11.60 6.31 11.44
C SER A 102 -11.25 6.12 9.96
N PHE A 103 -10.07 6.57 9.53
CA PHE A 103 -9.63 6.44 8.15
C PHE A 103 -9.52 4.98 7.72
N ALA A 104 -8.85 4.15 8.53
CA ALA A 104 -8.73 2.72 8.28
C ALA A 104 -10.10 2.05 8.27
N GLY A 105 -10.98 2.35 9.25
CA GLY A 105 -12.33 1.80 9.31
C GLY A 105 -13.15 2.11 8.04
N ASP A 106 -13.10 3.37 7.57
CA ASP A 106 -13.82 3.78 6.36
C ASP A 106 -13.30 3.07 5.11
N VAL A 107 -11.98 2.93 4.95
CA VAL A 107 -11.36 2.23 3.81
C VAL A 107 -11.62 0.73 3.87
N GLU A 108 -11.38 0.10 5.03
CA GLU A 108 -11.55 -1.34 5.26
C GLU A 108 -13.02 -1.77 5.13
N SER A 109 -13.99 -0.86 5.31
CA SER A 109 -15.41 -1.13 5.06
C SER A 109 -15.77 -1.33 3.58
N ARG A 110 -14.93 -0.89 2.64
CA ARG A 110 -15.25 -0.90 1.19
C ARG A 110 -14.85 -2.19 0.49
N ARG A 111 -13.83 -2.90 1.02
CA ARG A 111 -13.29 -4.14 0.46
C ARG A 111 -12.49 -4.87 1.55
N LYS A 112 -12.30 -6.18 1.37
CA LYS A 112 -11.32 -6.99 2.12
C LYS A 112 -9.90 -6.42 1.96
N CYS A 113 -9.51 -5.53 2.87
CA CYS A 113 -8.19 -4.93 2.90
C CYS A 113 -7.78 -4.59 4.34
N LYS A 114 -6.52 -4.20 4.52
CA LYS A 114 -5.97 -3.65 5.76
C LYS A 114 -5.29 -2.32 5.46
N VAL A 115 -5.46 -1.35 6.35
CA VAL A 115 -4.68 -0.10 6.34
C VAL A 115 -3.71 -0.11 7.51
N LEU A 116 -2.44 0.13 7.21
CA LEU A 116 -1.36 0.25 8.17
C LEU A 116 -0.72 1.64 8.03
N ALA A 117 -1.07 2.56 8.92
CA ALA A 117 -0.47 3.89 8.97
C ALA A 117 0.84 3.86 9.77
N LEU A 118 1.95 4.21 9.13
CA LEU A 118 3.31 4.25 9.66
C LEU A 118 3.77 5.70 9.85
N ARG A 119 4.58 5.93 10.88
CA ARG A 119 5.04 7.25 11.33
C ARG A 119 6.56 7.34 11.38
#